data_AF-A0A366C0E2-F1
#
_entry.id   AF-A0A366C0E2-F1
#
_cell.length_a   1.000
_cell.length_b   1.000
_cell.length_c   1.000
_cell.angle_alpha   90.00
_cell.angle_beta   90.00
_cell.angle_gamma   90.00
#
_symmetry.space_group_name_H-M   'P 1'
#
loop_
_entity.id
_entity.type
_entity.pdbx_description
1 polymer ?
#
loop_
_entity_poly.entity_id
_entity_poly.type
_entity_poly.pdbx_seq_one_letter_code
_entity_poly.pdbx_strand_id
1 'polypeptide(L)' 'MTIEIGSLVVKGSFGRPAQQTEAVGPEEFAERLADLRRDLEDEIARAVEAAERRLREGRS' A
#
# COMPACT_ATOMS: atom_id res chain seq x y z
N MET A 1 35.48 7.43 5.99
CA MET A 1 35.67 8.04 4.66
C MET A 1 35.22 9.49 4.79
N THR A 2 36.06 10.44 4.42
CA THR A 2 35.77 11.88 4.57
C THR A 2 35.49 12.46 3.19
N ILE A 3 34.32 13.06 3.01
CA ILE A 3 34.00 13.85 1.82
C ILE A 3 34.10 15.31 2.24
N GLU A 4 35.01 16.06 1.64
CA GLU A 4 35.11 17.50 1.88
C GLU A 4 34.24 18.24 0.85
N ILE A 5 33.18 18.90 1.32
CA ILE A 5 32.38 19.85 0.55
C ILE A 5 32.50 21.19 1.27
N GLY A 6 33.55 21.96 0.96
CA GLY A 6 33.88 23.19 1.68
C GLY A 6 34.18 22.96 3.17
N SER A 7 33.86 23.94 4.04
CA SER A 7 34.20 23.92 5.48
C SER A 7 33.31 23.02 6.36
N LEU A 8 32.38 22.26 5.76
CA LEU A 8 31.44 21.42 6.50
C LEU A 8 31.94 19.97 6.55
N VAL A 9 32.55 19.59 7.68
CA VAL A 9 32.94 18.20 7.93
C VAL A 9 31.73 17.42 8.44
N VAL A 10 30.99 16.77 7.54
CA VAL A 10 29.90 15.87 7.90
C VAL A 10 30.49 14.53 8.36
N LYS A 11 30.65 14.35 9.67
CA LYS A 11 30.95 13.03 10.27
C LYS A 11 29.67 12.20 10.34
N GLY A 12 29.23 11.68 9.20
CA GLY A 12 28.12 10.73 9.13
C GLY A 12 28.63 9.31 8.89
N SER A 13 28.24 8.36 9.72
CA SER A 13 28.21 6.95 9.31
C SER A 13 26.98 6.78 8.42
N PHE A 14 27.17 6.60 7.11
CA PHE A 14 26.09 6.08 6.28
C PHE A 14 25.76 4.70 6.85
N GLY A 15 24.59 4.59 7.48
CA GLY A 15 24.08 3.31 7.96
C GLY A 15 24.09 2.30 6.83
N ARG A 16 24.24 1.02 7.18
CA ARG A 16 24.14 -0.10 6.24
C ARG A 16 22.99 0.16 5.25
N PRO A 17 23.15 -0.14 3.95
CA PRO A 17 22.03 -0.10 3.03
C PRO A 17 20.87 -0.85 3.70
N ALA A 18 19.70 -0.21 3.75
CA ALA A 18 18.50 -0.84 4.26
C ALA A 18 18.44 -2.24 3.64
N GLN A 19 18.31 -3.27 4.48
CA GLN A 19 18.16 -4.64 4.01
C GLN A 19 17.14 -4.60 2.88
N GLN A 20 17.56 -5.04 1.69
CA GLN A 20 16.68 -5.14 0.55
C GLN A 20 15.46 -5.93 1.04
N THR A 21 14.31 -5.28 1.15
CA THR A 21 13.04 -5.97 1.30
C THR A 21 13.01 -7.01 0.18
N GLU A 22 12.94 -8.28 0.55
CA GLU A 22 12.80 -9.38 -0.41
C GLU A 22 11.74 -8.97 -1.43
N ALA A 23 12.13 -8.97 -2.70
CA ALA A 23 11.18 -8.68 -3.77
C ALA A 23 10.10 -9.76 -3.71
N VAL A 24 8.87 -9.35 -3.40
CA VAL A 24 7.69 -10.22 -3.42
C VAL A 24 7.67 -10.93 -4.78
N GLY A 25 7.67 -12.26 -4.75
CA GLY A 25 7.69 -13.06 -5.96
C GLY A 25 6.45 -12.78 -6.82
N PRO A 26 6.51 -12.93 -8.16
CA PRO A 26 5.35 -12.69 -9.03
C PRO A 26 4.09 -13.47 -8.62
N GLU A 27 4.25 -14.67 -8.07
CA GLU A 27 3.17 -15.54 -7.58
C GLU A 27 2.50 -14.96 -6.34
N GLU A 28 3.29 -14.60 -5.32
CA GLU A 28 2.78 -13.96 -4.09
C GLU A 28 2.12 -12.61 -4.39
N PHE A 29 2.64 -11.86 -5.36
CA PHE A 29 2.00 -10.62 -5.83
C PHE A 29 0.64 -10.90 -6.49
N ALA A 30 0.55 -11.94 -7.32
CA ALA A 30 -0.70 -12.31 -7.97
C ALA A 30 -1.76 -12.78 -6.95
N GLU A 31 -1.36 -13.53 -5.93
CA GLU A 31 -2.24 -13.94 -4.83
C GLU A 31 -2.77 -12.73 -4.06
N ARG A 32 -1.88 -11.81 -3.65
CA ARG A 32 -2.28 -10.57 -2.96
C ARG A 32 -3.21 -9.71 -3.80
N LEU A 33 -2.99 -9.65 -5.11
CA LEU A 33 -3.85 -8.90 -6.03
C LEU A 33 -5.23 -9.57 -6.18
N ALA A 34 -5.28 -10.90 -6.19
CA ALA A 34 -6.54 -11.65 -6.24
C ALA A 34 -7.36 -11.46 -4.96
N ASP A 35 -6.71 -11.44 -3.80
CA ASP A 35 -7.35 -11.16 -2.52
C ASP A 35 -7.88 -9.73 -2.47
N LEU A 36 -7.06 -8.74 -2.84
CA LEU A 36 -7.48 -7.35 -2.91
C LEU A 36 -8.68 -7.16 -3.85
N ARG A 37 -8.69 -7.83 -5.00
CA ARG A 37 -9.83 -7.77 -5.93
C ARG A 37 -11.12 -8.27 -5.26
N ARG A 38 -11.04 -9.39 -4.54
CA ARG A 38 -12.21 -9.96 -3.85
C ARG A 38 -12.74 -9.02 -2.77
N ASP A 39 -11.83 -8.45 -1.97
CA ASP A 39 -12.21 -7.51 -0.92
C ASP A 39 -12.93 -6.28 -1.48
N LEU A 40 -12.46 -5.78 -2.64
CA LEU A 40 -13.09 -4.66 -3.33
C LEU A 40 -14.47 -5.03 -3.89
N GLU A 41 -14.61 -6.21 -4.49
CA GLU A 41 -15.91 -6.70 -4.99
C GLU A 41 -16.94 -6.79 -3.86
N ASP A 42 -16.54 -7.35 -2.70
CA ASP A 42 -17.40 -7.46 -1.52
C ASP A 42 -17.79 -6.08 -0.96
N GLU A 43 -16.84 -5.14 -0.91
CA GLU A 43 -17.12 -3.79 -0.42
C GLU A 43 -18.07 -3.02 -1.35
N ILE A 44 -17.89 -3.15 -2.66
CA ILE A 44 -18.79 -2.56 -3.66
C ILE A 44 -20.19 -3.15 -3.51
N ALA A 45 -20.32 -4.47 -3.38
CA ALA A 45 -21.61 -5.13 -3.20
C ALA A 45 -22.33 -4.59 -1.95
N ARG A 46 -21.63 -4.50 -0.81
CA ARG A 46 -22.18 -3.91 0.43
C ARG A 46 -22.62 -2.46 0.23
N ALA A 47 -21.82 -1.65 -0.47
CA ALA A 47 -22.14 -0.25 -0.73
C ALA A 47 -23.38 -0.09 -1.61
N VAL A 48 -23.52 -0.94 -2.64
CA VAL A 48 -24.69 -0.98 -3.51
C VAL A 48 -25.94 -1.38 -2.73
N GLU A 49 -25.90 -2.46 -1.95
CA GLU A 49 -27.03 -2.89 -1.12
C GLU A 49 -27.47 -1.80 -0.12
N ALA A 50 -26.52 -1.11 0.50
CA ALA A 50 -26.81 -0.01 1.40
C ALA A 50 -27.47 1.17 0.68
N ALA A 51 -27.02 1.49 -0.54
CA ALA A 51 -27.61 2.54 -1.37
C ALA A 51 -29.04 2.17 -1.81
N GLU A 52 -29.25 0.94 -2.27
CA GLU A 52 -30.58 0.45 -2.66
C GLU A 52 -31.56 0.48 -1.51
N ARG A 53 -31.12 0.10 -0.30
CA ARG A 53 -31.94 0.14 0.91
C ARG A 53 -32.38 1.57 1.22
N ARG A 54 -31.45 2.53 1.20
CA ARG A 54 -31.76 3.96 1.41
C ARG A 54 -32.74 4.50 0.37
N LEU A 55 -32.61 4.10 -0.90
CA LEU A 55 -33.53 4.50 -1.96
C LEU A 55 -34.95 3.93 -1.75
N ARG A 56 -35.05 2.71 -1.23
CA ARG A 56 -36.33 2.07 -0.92
C ARG A 56 -37.01 2.72 0.27
N GLU A 57 -36.26 2.99 1.34
CA GLU A 57 -36.75 3.62 2.56
C GLU A 57 -37.11 5.10 2.34
N GLY A 58 -36.33 5.85 1.56
CA GLY A 58 -36.58 7.26 1.25
C GLY A 58 -37.71 7.53 0.25
N ARG A 59 -38.32 6.48 -0.34
CA ARG A 59 -39.50 6.58 -1.22
C ARG A 59 -40.82 6.21 -0.52
N SER A 60 -40.75 5.76 0.73
CA SER A 60 -41.92 5.44 1.56
C SER A 60 -42.24 6.57 2.54
#